data_AF-A0A2H6B240-F1
#
_entry.id   AF-A0A2H6B240-F1
#
_cell.length_a   1.000
_cell.length_b   1.000
_cell.length_c   1.000
_cell.angle_alpha   90.00
_cell.angle_beta   90.00
_cell.angle_gamma   90.00
#
_symmetry.space_group_name_H-M   'P 1'
#
loop_
_entity.id
_entity.type
_entity.pdbx_description
1 polymer ?
#
loop_
_entity_poly.entity_id
_entity_poly.type
_entity_poly.pdbx_seq_one_letter_code
_entity_poly.pdbx_strand_id
1 'polypeptide(L)'
;MTRQLASALLAGALAFAVADQAGAACSPENWQECEGKPWVTGKAETPIGSKWWPNPQWGEGDEAGATNWYTKPEVVRRGLAEADRGRAYRIGRPYEADMPLFGSRKFSLRIPGTPTGGPFGANRIIWHDEFLATEVGQVGTQFDGLGHIGVMIGREGDKDEMRFYNGFSETEVGAPYGLRKLGTEKLHPIVGRGILIDVAGAKGVEMLDAGYEITMADVRAALARQGMADFRFAEGDVVLFHTGWGKLWKVDNAKYNSGCPGIGMEVARWLSDEVRAGVVGADTWPVEAVPNPDPACAFCVHQHLITRHGILLHENLFLDELAADGVYRFLYVFSPAPIVGATGSMGAPLAID
;
A
#
# COMPACT_ATOMS: atom_id res chain seq x y z
N MET A 1 33.50 4.35 -44.80
CA MET A 1 32.09 4.63 -44.43
C MET A 1 31.87 4.14 -43.00
N THR A 2 31.88 5.12 -42.10
CA THR A 2 31.18 5.23 -40.81
C THR A 2 30.80 3.97 -39.99
N ARG A 3 31.46 3.90 -38.83
CA ARG A 3 31.18 3.18 -37.58
C ARG A 3 29.68 3.03 -37.25
N GLN A 4 29.25 1.83 -36.86
CA GLN A 4 28.12 1.63 -35.95
C GLN A 4 28.67 1.10 -34.62
N LEU A 5 28.66 1.99 -33.63
CA LEU A 5 28.85 1.68 -32.21
C LEU A 5 27.61 0.93 -31.73
N ALA A 6 27.81 -0.32 -31.30
CA ALA A 6 26.88 -1.00 -30.43
C ALA A 6 27.02 -0.38 -29.02
N SER A 7 26.16 0.60 -28.71
CA SER A 7 25.97 1.05 -27.34
C SER A 7 25.09 0.03 -26.63
N ALA A 8 25.72 -0.82 -25.82
CA ALA A 8 25.03 -1.67 -24.87
C ALA A 8 24.25 -0.79 -23.88
N LEU A 9 22.92 -0.85 -23.97
CA LEU A 9 22.02 -0.36 -22.94
C LEU A 9 22.25 -1.20 -21.69
N LEU A 10 22.83 -0.59 -20.65
CA LEU A 10 22.77 -1.10 -19.28
C LEU A 10 21.29 -1.17 -18.90
N ALA A 11 20.70 -2.36 -19.01
CA ALA A 11 19.49 -2.71 -18.31
C ALA A 11 19.84 -2.75 -16.82
N GLY A 12 19.44 -1.71 -16.08
CA GLY A 12 19.41 -1.73 -14.63
C GLY A 12 18.38 -2.76 -14.17
N ALA A 13 18.80 -4.02 -14.13
CA ALA A 13 18.16 -4.97 -13.25
C ALA A 13 18.38 -4.42 -11.83
N LEU A 14 17.30 -4.09 -11.13
CA LEU A 14 17.32 -4.26 -9.68
C LEU A 14 17.55 -5.76 -9.46
N ALA A 15 18.82 -6.16 -9.50
CA ALA A 15 19.25 -7.31 -8.76
C ALA A 15 18.97 -6.94 -7.31
N PHE A 16 17.84 -7.39 -6.79
CA PHE A 16 17.79 -7.71 -5.38
C PHE A 16 19.00 -8.60 -5.18
N ALA A 17 20.06 -8.04 -4.60
CA ALA A 17 21.06 -8.88 -3.99
C ALA A 17 20.24 -9.74 -3.05
N VAL A 18 20.09 -11.01 -3.42
CA VAL A 18 19.78 -12.06 -2.48
C VAL A 18 20.90 -11.89 -1.48
N ALA A 19 20.62 -11.17 -0.39
CA ALA A 19 21.51 -11.11 0.73
C ALA A 19 21.78 -12.58 1.02
N ASP A 20 23.06 -12.96 0.92
CA ASP A 20 23.52 -14.31 1.11
C ASP A 20 22.80 -14.85 2.36
N GLN A 21 21.81 -15.74 2.16
CA GLN A 21 20.97 -16.26 3.25
C GLN A 21 21.79 -17.09 4.25
N ALA A 22 23.09 -17.20 4.03
CA ALA A 22 24.11 -17.84 4.85
C ALA A 22 24.19 -17.35 6.32
N GLY A 23 23.31 -16.44 6.77
CA GLY A 23 23.21 -15.99 8.17
C GLY A 23 21.80 -16.00 8.78
N ALA A 24 20.74 -16.34 8.05
CA ALA A 24 19.39 -16.40 8.61
C ALA A 24 19.15 -17.77 9.27
N ALA A 25 18.70 -17.78 10.53
CA ALA A 25 18.38 -19.02 11.26
C ALA A 25 17.20 -19.80 10.66
N CYS A 26 16.46 -19.22 9.72
CA CYS A 26 15.36 -19.83 8.99
C CYS A 26 15.24 -19.22 7.58
N SER A 27 14.61 -19.94 6.65
CA SER A 27 14.52 -19.70 5.20
C SER A 27 13.12 -20.06 4.66
N PRO A 28 12.81 -19.79 3.38
CA PRO A 28 11.57 -20.26 2.75
C PRO A 28 11.37 -21.79 2.82
N GLU A 29 12.44 -22.58 2.82
CA GLU A 29 12.38 -24.05 2.84
C GLU A 29 12.16 -24.63 4.24
N ASN A 30 12.51 -23.90 5.31
CA ASN A 30 12.38 -24.34 6.70
C ASN A 30 11.71 -23.28 7.58
N TRP A 31 10.71 -22.57 7.05
CA TRP A 31 10.05 -21.45 7.72
C TRP A 31 9.47 -21.78 9.10
N GLN A 32 9.23 -23.04 9.43
CA GLN A 32 8.82 -23.47 10.78
C GLN A 32 9.89 -23.12 11.83
N GLU A 33 11.17 -23.10 11.45
CA GLU A 33 12.29 -22.68 12.31
C GLU A 33 12.27 -21.17 12.60
N CYS A 34 11.42 -20.40 11.91
CA CYS A 34 11.17 -19.00 12.24
C CYS A 34 10.26 -18.81 13.46
N GLU A 35 9.74 -19.88 14.10
CA GLU A 35 8.91 -19.75 15.30
C GLU A 35 9.62 -18.90 16.38
N GLY A 36 8.89 -17.93 16.94
CA GLY A 36 9.41 -16.99 17.93
C GLY A 36 10.13 -15.76 17.33
N LYS A 37 10.32 -15.69 16.01
CA LYS A 37 10.74 -14.45 15.35
C LYS A 37 9.72 -13.33 15.59
N PRO A 38 10.15 -12.06 15.69
CA PRO A 38 9.26 -10.93 15.98
C PRO A 38 8.11 -10.74 14.99
N TRP A 39 8.19 -11.32 13.79
CA TRP A 39 7.20 -11.23 12.72
C TRP A 39 6.30 -12.47 12.57
N VAL A 40 6.58 -13.55 13.31
CA VAL A 40 5.76 -14.76 13.35
C VAL A 40 4.75 -14.64 14.50
N THR A 41 3.46 -14.67 14.20
CA THR A 41 2.40 -14.48 15.22
C THR A 41 1.93 -15.80 15.80
N GLY A 42 2.31 -16.12 17.03
CA GLY A 42 1.90 -17.37 17.69
C GLY A 42 2.76 -18.57 17.25
N LYS A 43 2.13 -19.71 16.98
CA LYS A 43 2.81 -20.95 16.55
C LYS A 43 3.08 -20.92 15.05
N ALA A 44 4.19 -21.51 14.58
CA ALA A 44 4.47 -21.59 13.14
C ALA A 44 3.64 -22.69 12.45
N GLU A 45 2.31 -22.49 12.38
CA GLU A 45 1.41 -23.31 11.56
C GLU A 45 1.42 -22.87 10.09
N THR A 46 1.85 -21.63 9.84
CA THR A 46 2.09 -21.01 8.54
C THR A 46 3.37 -20.15 8.64
N PRO A 47 3.97 -19.72 7.52
CA PRO A 47 5.16 -18.86 7.56
C PRO A 47 4.98 -17.56 8.35
N ILE A 48 3.73 -17.07 8.50
CA ILE A 48 3.41 -15.84 9.22
C ILE A 48 2.77 -16.10 10.60
N GLY A 49 2.86 -17.33 11.10
CA GLY A 49 2.38 -17.74 12.42
C GLY A 49 1.13 -18.61 12.40
N SER A 50 0.34 -18.56 13.47
CA SER A 50 -0.83 -19.43 13.67
C SER A 50 -1.84 -19.22 12.55
N LYS A 51 -2.56 -20.27 12.16
CA LYS A 51 -3.64 -20.19 11.19
C LYS A 51 -4.60 -19.06 11.57
N TRP A 52 -4.86 -18.15 10.63
CA TRP A 52 -5.67 -16.94 10.88
C TRP A 52 -7.08 -16.98 10.26
N TRP A 53 -7.37 -17.99 9.44
CA TRP A 53 -8.63 -18.08 8.69
C TRP A 53 -9.61 -19.14 9.26
N PRO A 54 -10.93 -18.94 9.09
CA PRO A 54 -11.55 -17.72 8.55
C PRO A 54 -11.36 -16.53 9.49
N ASN A 55 -11.46 -15.32 8.95
CA ASN A 55 -11.32 -14.10 9.72
C ASN A 55 -12.40 -14.06 10.81
N PRO A 56 -12.03 -14.00 12.10
CA PRO A 56 -12.99 -14.13 13.19
C PRO A 56 -13.93 -12.92 13.32
N GLN A 57 -13.56 -11.79 12.72
CA GLN A 57 -14.31 -10.55 12.81
C GLN A 57 -15.34 -10.43 11.69
N TRP A 58 -14.97 -10.74 10.45
CA TRP A 58 -15.83 -10.57 9.27
C TRP A 58 -16.49 -11.88 8.80
N GLY A 59 -16.00 -13.02 9.29
CA GLY A 59 -16.59 -14.33 9.04
C GLY A 59 -16.04 -15.02 7.79
N GLU A 60 -16.45 -16.28 7.66
CA GLU A 60 -16.13 -17.11 6.50
C GLU A 60 -16.74 -16.51 5.22
N GLY A 61 -15.97 -16.48 4.15
CA GLY A 61 -16.43 -16.00 2.84
C GLY A 61 -16.35 -14.48 2.65
N ASP A 62 -15.98 -13.70 3.68
CA ASP A 62 -15.71 -12.27 3.51
C ASP A 62 -14.58 -12.02 2.50
N GLU A 63 -14.82 -11.05 1.61
CA GLU A 63 -13.89 -10.60 0.57
C GLU A 63 -13.65 -9.07 0.64
N ALA A 64 -14.26 -8.38 1.60
CA ALA A 64 -14.17 -6.92 1.75
C ALA A 64 -13.19 -6.47 2.84
N GLY A 65 -12.85 -7.36 3.78
CA GLY A 65 -11.90 -7.12 4.85
C GLY A 65 -12.24 -5.88 5.66
N ALA A 66 -11.23 -5.07 5.98
CA ALA A 66 -11.39 -3.89 6.79
C ALA A 66 -12.23 -2.79 6.11
N THR A 67 -12.54 -2.88 4.81
CA THR A 67 -13.50 -1.95 4.19
C THR A 67 -14.93 -2.13 4.69
N ASN A 68 -15.24 -3.27 5.32
CA ASN A 68 -16.51 -3.50 6.02
C ASN A 68 -16.77 -2.44 7.12
N TRP A 69 -15.73 -1.82 7.69
CA TRP A 69 -15.89 -0.72 8.65
C TRP A 69 -16.66 0.47 8.06
N TYR A 70 -16.45 0.79 6.78
CA TYR A 70 -17.04 1.96 6.14
C TYR A 70 -18.49 1.78 5.71
N THR A 71 -19.04 0.56 5.85
CA THR A 71 -20.48 0.33 5.74
C THR A 71 -21.25 0.84 6.96
N LYS A 72 -20.55 1.07 8.07
CA LYS A 72 -21.14 1.49 9.34
C LYS A 72 -21.33 3.01 9.37
N PRO A 73 -22.58 3.52 9.53
CA PRO A 73 -22.84 4.96 9.50
C PRO A 73 -22.05 5.77 10.53
N GLU A 74 -21.74 5.20 11.69
CA GLU A 74 -20.95 5.86 12.74
C GLU A 74 -19.48 6.09 12.34
N VAL A 75 -18.89 5.20 11.52
CA VAL A 75 -17.52 5.37 11.01
C VAL A 75 -17.48 6.51 10.00
N VAL A 76 -18.45 6.53 9.07
CA VAL A 76 -18.59 7.61 8.07
C VAL A 76 -18.83 8.95 8.76
N ARG A 77 -19.76 9.01 9.72
CA ARG A 77 -20.06 10.22 10.49
C ARG A 77 -18.85 10.73 11.28
N ARG A 78 -18.05 9.82 11.84
CA ARG A 78 -16.80 10.20 12.53
C ARG A 78 -15.81 10.87 11.57
N GLY A 79 -15.68 10.36 10.34
CA GLY A 79 -14.88 11.01 9.30
C GLY A 79 -15.42 12.38 8.91
N LEU A 80 -16.73 12.48 8.66
CA LEU A 80 -17.37 13.76 8.28
C LEU A 80 -17.19 14.85 9.33
N ALA A 81 -17.10 14.49 10.61
CA ALA A 81 -16.88 15.43 11.70
C ALA A 81 -15.48 16.08 11.70
N GLU A 82 -14.53 15.55 10.93
CA GLU A 82 -13.17 16.11 10.80
C GLU A 82 -13.03 17.12 9.66
N ALA A 83 -14.08 17.35 8.85
CA ALA A 83 -14.06 18.26 7.70
C ALA A 83 -14.71 19.62 8.03
N ASP A 84 -14.39 20.21 9.18
CA ASP A 84 -15.07 21.40 9.69
C ASP A 84 -14.58 22.71 9.04
N ARG A 85 -13.36 22.73 8.51
CA ARG A 85 -12.80 23.88 7.78
C ARG A 85 -13.12 23.84 6.28
N GLY A 86 -13.41 22.65 5.74
CA GLY A 86 -13.73 22.40 4.34
C GLY A 86 -12.56 22.54 3.37
N ARG A 87 -11.30 22.51 3.81
CA ARG A 87 -10.15 22.60 2.89
C ARG A 87 -9.84 21.21 2.35
N ALA A 88 -9.78 21.08 1.03
CA ALA A 88 -9.52 19.81 0.37
C ALA A 88 -8.07 19.73 -0.12
N TYR A 89 -7.39 18.65 0.27
CA TYR A 89 -6.04 18.30 -0.14
C TYR A 89 -6.11 17.10 -1.07
N ARG A 90 -5.42 17.18 -2.21
CA ARG A 90 -5.17 16.01 -3.05
C ARG A 90 -3.94 15.31 -2.51
N ILE A 91 -4.14 14.18 -1.85
CA ILE A 91 -3.06 13.38 -1.26
C ILE A 91 -2.58 12.26 -2.19
N GLY A 92 -3.04 12.26 -3.44
CA GLY A 92 -2.52 11.44 -4.53
C GLY A 92 -1.60 12.22 -5.47
N ARG A 93 -0.57 11.55 -5.97
CA ARG A 93 0.40 12.11 -6.92
C ARG A 93 -0.13 12.07 -8.36
N PRO A 94 0.27 13.01 -9.23
CA PRO A 94 0.06 12.87 -10.66
C PRO A 94 0.64 11.56 -11.19
N TYR A 95 -0.10 10.88 -12.06
CA TYR A 95 0.40 9.70 -12.76
C TYR A 95 1.11 10.12 -14.04
N GLU A 96 2.39 9.76 -14.13
CA GLU A 96 3.27 10.18 -15.21
C GLU A 96 4.14 9.02 -15.67
N ALA A 97 4.56 9.03 -16.94
CA ALA A 97 5.32 7.92 -17.52
C ALA A 97 6.71 7.74 -16.90
N ASP A 98 7.25 8.81 -16.30
CA ASP A 98 8.58 8.90 -15.69
C ASP A 98 8.54 8.98 -14.15
N MET A 99 7.39 8.72 -13.53
CA MET A 99 7.30 8.60 -12.08
C MET A 99 8.09 7.37 -11.57
N PRO A 100 8.44 7.29 -10.26
CA PRO A 100 8.98 6.06 -9.70
C PRO A 100 8.05 4.86 -9.96
N LEU A 101 8.63 3.80 -10.49
CA LEU A 101 7.93 2.55 -10.80
C LEU A 101 8.73 1.39 -10.23
N PHE A 102 8.06 0.48 -9.51
CA PHE A 102 8.71 -0.71 -8.97
C PHE A 102 9.08 -1.67 -10.10
N GLY A 103 10.35 -2.07 -10.15
CA GLY A 103 10.86 -3.00 -11.16
C GLY A 103 10.64 -2.49 -12.59
N SER A 104 9.95 -3.30 -13.40
CA SER A 104 9.70 -3.01 -14.83
C SER A 104 8.27 -2.54 -15.14
N ARG A 105 7.47 -2.21 -14.11
CA ARG A 105 6.10 -1.69 -14.26
C ARG A 105 6.07 -0.47 -15.19
N LYS A 106 4.90 -0.17 -15.78
CA LYS A 106 4.71 0.87 -16.80
C LYS A 106 3.49 1.72 -16.52
N PHE A 107 3.60 3.00 -16.90
CA PHE A 107 2.46 3.89 -17.05
C PHE A 107 2.58 4.59 -18.40
N SER A 108 1.90 4.06 -19.43
CA SER A 108 2.02 4.56 -20.79
C SER A 108 0.65 4.99 -21.32
N LEU A 109 0.37 6.29 -21.23
CA LEU A 109 -0.78 6.92 -21.88
C LEU A 109 -0.44 7.26 -23.34
N ARG A 110 -1.35 6.93 -24.25
CA ARG A 110 -1.28 7.32 -25.66
C ARG A 110 -2.64 7.78 -26.14
N ILE A 111 -2.68 8.92 -26.82
CA ILE A 111 -3.86 9.34 -27.58
C ILE A 111 -3.68 8.82 -29.02
N PRO A 112 -4.53 7.91 -29.52
CA PRO A 112 -4.32 7.30 -30.84
C PRO A 112 -4.36 8.28 -32.02
N GLY A 113 -5.02 9.43 -31.86
CA GLY A 113 -5.05 10.52 -32.85
C GLY A 113 -5.37 11.86 -32.22
N THR A 114 -4.91 12.96 -32.83
CA THR A 114 -5.14 14.32 -32.32
C THR A 114 -5.79 15.22 -33.39
N PRO A 115 -7.14 15.33 -33.43
CA PRO A 115 -8.13 14.69 -32.55
C PRO A 115 -8.26 13.18 -32.80
N THR A 116 -8.83 12.46 -31.85
CA THR A 116 -9.06 11.01 -32.00
C THR A 116 -10.22 10.75 -32.94
N GLY A 117 -11.22 11.64 -32.94
CA GLY A 117 -12.33 11.56 -33.87
C GLY A 117 -12.95 12.90 -34.23
N GLY A 118 -13.85 12.84 -35.21
CA GLY A 118 -14.57 13.96 -35.78
C GLY A 118 -13.92 14.57 -37.03
N PRO A 119 -14.51 15.65 -37.59
CA PRO A 119 -15.75 16.27 -37.13
C PRO A 119 -17.00 15.42 -37.41
N PHE A 120 -17.97 15.43 -36.50
CA PHE A 120 -19.30 14.80 -36.69
C PHE A 120 -20.44 15.81 -36.49
N GLY A 121 -21.53 15.66 -37.25
CA GLY A 121 -22.70 16.55 -37.21
C GLY A 121 -22.47 17.97 -37.78
N ALA A 122 -23.56 18.72 -37.96
CA ALA A 122 -23.50 20.12 -38.42
C ALA A 122 -22.81 21.06 -37.39
N ASN A 123 -22.80 20.66 -36.11
CA ASN A 123 -22.05 21.30 -35.04
C ASN A 123 -20.56 20.93 -35.01
N ARG A 124 -20.09 20.06 -35.91
CA ARG A 124 -18.67 19.72 -36.14
C ARG A 124 -17.90 19.30 -34.88
N ILE A 125 -18.50 18.44 -34.05
CA ILE A 125 -17.84 17.97 -32.82
C ILE A 125 -16.58 17.14 -33.12
N ILE A 126 -15.52 17.38 -32.35
CA ILE A 126 -14.26 16.63 -32.32
C ILE A 126 -13.95 16.23 -30.87
N TRP A 127 -13.15 15.17 -30.66
CA TRP A 127 -12.81 14.67 -29.33
C TRP A 127 -11.44 13.98 -29.30
N HIS A 128 -10.93 13.71 -28.10
CA HIS A 128 -9.76 12.88 -27.83
C HIS A 128 -10.18 11.68 -26.99
N ASP A 129 -9.62 10.51 -27.28
CA ASP A 129 -9.67 9.32 -26.42
C ASP A 129 -8.24 8.87 -26.13
N GLU A 130 -8.01 8.27 -24.96
CA GLU A 130 -6.73 7.71 -24.60
C GLU A 130 -6.76 6.17 -24.47
N PHE A 131 -5.61 5.57 -24.75
CA PHE A 131 -5.26 4.22 -24.36
C PHE A 131 -4.23 4.28 -23.23
N LEU A 132 -4.45 3.53 -22.16
CA LEU A 132 -3.53 3.40 -21.05
C LEU A 132 -3.08 1.95 -20.90
N ALA A 133 -1.78 1.71 -21.05
CA ALA A 133 -1.15 0.43 -20.69
C ALA A 133 -0.41 0.59 -19.36
N THR A 134 -0.88 -0.11 -18.32
CA THR A 134 -0.34 0.01 -16.97
C THR A 134 -0.76 -1.13 -16.04
N GLU A 135 0.01 -1.37 -14.97
CA GLU A 135 -0.39 -2.16 -13.80
C GLU A 135 -1.31 -1.30 -12.91
N VAL A 136 -2.61 -1.33 -13.21
CA VAL A 136 -3.65 -0.41 -12.68
C VAL A 136 -3.71 -0.26 -11.17
N GLY A 137 -3.18 -1.20 -10.39
CA GLY A 137 -3.20 -1.17 -8.93
C GLY A 137 -1.86 -0.99 -8.26
N GLN A 138 -0.75 -0.91 -9.01
CA GLN A 138 0.60 -1.05 -8.47
C GLN A 138 1.60 -0.03 -9.06
N VAL A 139 1.10 1.15 -9.43
CA VAL A 139 1.91 2.25 -9.97
C VAL A 139 1.42 3.58 -9.40
N GLY A 140 2.30 4.58 -9.33
CA GLY A 140 1.91 5.91 -8.83
C GLY A 140 1.50 5.85 -7.36
N THR A 141 0.65 6.79 -6.94
CA THR A 141 -0.15 6.58 -5.72
C THR A 141 -1.02 5.34 -5.92
N GLN A 142 -0.84 4.32 -5.09
CA GLN A 142 -1.43 3.00 -5.34
C GLN A 142 -2.13 2.45 -4.11
N PHE A 143 -3.17 1.68 -4.34
CA PHE A 143 -3.98 1.07 -3.30
C PHE A 143 -3.99 -0.45 -3.47
N ASP A 144 -3.53 -1.17 -2.45
CA ASP A 144 -3.38 -2.61 -2.50
C ASP A 144 -4.64 -3.29 -1.97
N GLY A 145 -5.27 -4.09 -2.83
CA GLY A 145 -6.41 -4.92 -2.48
C GLY A 145 -6.01 -6.22 -1.81
N LEU A 146 -7.02 -6.95 -1.32
CA LEU A 146 -6.82 -8.15 -0.50
C LEU A 146 -6.28 -9.35 -1.27
N GLY A 147 -6.39 -9.33 -2.60
CA GLY A 147 -5.76 -10.31 -3.50
C GLY A 147 -4.34 -9.93 -3.95
N HIS A 148 -3.76 -8.82 -3.48
CA HIS A 148 -2.43 -8.38 -3.91
C HIS A 148 -1.30 -9.25 -3.32
N ILE A 149 -1.35 -9.49 -2.00
CA ILE A 149 -0.31 -10.18 -1.24
C ILE A 149 -0.90 -11.43 -0.58
N GLY A 150 -0.20 -12.55 -0.77
CA GLY A 150 -0.50 -13.83 -0.14
C GLY A 150 0.72 -14.42 0.56
N VAL A 151 0.55 -15.65 1.04
CA VAL A 151 1.61 -16.45 1.64
C VAL A 151 1.56 -17.87 1.09
N MET A 152 2.73 -18.42 0.79
CA MET A 152 2.89 -19.81 0.36
C MET A 152 3.28 -20.66 1.57
N ILE A 153 2.46 -21.65 1.92
CA ILE A 153 2.67 -22.51 3.11
C ILE A 153 3.35 -23.82 2.70
N GLY A 154 2.92 -24.37 1.57
CA GLY A 154 3.36 -25.65 1.05
C GLY A 154 4.58 -25.53 0.15
N ARG A 155 4.70 -26.48 -0.79
CA ARG A 155 5.83 -26.53 -1.73
C ARG A 155 5.74 -25.38 -2.73
N GLU A 156 6.90 -24.97 -3.25
CA GLU A 156 6.96 -23.99 -4.33
C GLU A 156 6.06 -24.37 -5.51
N GLY A 157 5.23 -23.43 -5.93
CA GLY A 157 4.29 -23.61 -7.04
C GLY A 157 3.00 -24.36 -6.69
N ASP A 158 2.84 -24.85 -5.46
CA ASP A 158 1.60 -25.49 -5.01
C ASP A 158 0.51 -24.44 -4.74
N LYS A 159 -0.33 -24.19 -5.74
CA LYS A 159 -1.41 -23.21 -5.67
C LYS A 159 -2.46 -23.55 -4.61
N ASP A 160 -2.63 -24.83 -4.28
CA ASP A 160 -3.56 -25.26 -3.24
C ASP A 160 -3.01 -25.00 -1.83
N GLU A 161 -1.75 -24.61 -1.69
CA GLU A 161 -1.11 -24.20 -0.42
C GLU A 161 -0.60 -22.74 -0.44
N MET A 162 -1.04 -21.95 -1.42
CA MET A 162 -0.97 -20.50 -1.38
C MET A 162 -2.25 -19.97 -0.72
N ARG A 163 -2.13 -19.03 0.21
CA ARG A 163 -3.27 -18.45 0.94
C ARG A 163 -3.25 -16.93 0.83
N PHE A 164 -4.42 -16.37 0.57
CA PHE A 164 -4.67 -14.94 0.63
C PHE A 164 -5.54 -14.59 1.84
N TYR A 165 -6.06 -13.36 1.88
CA TYR A 165 -7.03 -12.94 2.88
C TYR A 165 -8.16 -13.97 3.07
N ASN A 166 -8.57 -14.16 4.32
CA ASN A 166 -9.60 -15.12 4.73
C ASN A 166 -9.31 -16.59 4.38
N GLY A 167 -8.06 -16.91 3.99
CA GLY A 167 -7.62 -18.27 3.71
C GLY A 167 -8.00 -18.80 2.33
N PHE A 168 -8.50 -17.96 1.43
CA PHE A 168 -8.76 -18.39 0.05
C PHE A 168 -7.47 -18.85 -0.61
N SER A 169 -7.55 -19.97 -1.32
CA SER A 169 -6.43 -20.53 -2.06
C SER A 169 -6.17 -19.78 -3.38
N GLU A 170 -4.97 -19.92 -3.94
CA GLU A 170 -4.68 -19.37 -5.28
C GLU A 170 -5.57 -20.01 -6.36
N THR A 171 -6.00 -21.27 -6.20
CA THR A 171 -6.93 -21.92 -7.14
C THR A 171 -8.33 -21.32 -7.10
N GLU A 172 -8.75 -20.78 -5.95
CA GLU A 172 -10.00 -20.02 -5.81
C GLU A 172 -9.87 -18.57 -6.27
N VAL A 173 -8.74 -17.92 -6.00
CA VAL A 173 -8.51 -16.49 -6.24
C VAL A 173 -8.13 -16.19 -7.70
N GLY A 174 -7.11 -16.88 -8.25
CA GLY A 174 -6.50 -16.50 -9.52
C GLY A 174 -7.23 -17.00 -10.77
N ALA A 175 -7.39 -16.13 -11.78
CA ALA A 175 -7.83 -16.54 -13.13
C ALA A 175 -7.16 -15.74 -14.26
N PRO A 176 -7.18 -16.25 -15.51
CA PRO A 176 -6.50 -15.60 -16.64
C PRO A 176 -7.00 -14.20 -17.01
N TYR A 177 -8.20 -13.81 -16.55
CA TYR A 177 -8.86 -12.55 -16.89
C TYR A 177 -9.17 -11.69 -15.66
N GLY A 178 -8.35 -11.83 -14.61
CA GLY A 178 -8.53 -11.15 -13.33
C GLY A 178 -8.85 -12.12 -12.19
N LEU A 179 -8.84 -11.61 -10.97
CA LEU A 179 -9.18 -12.39 -9.78
C LEU A 179 -10.67 -12.79 -9.79
N ARG A 180 -10.98 -14.02 -9.37
CA ARG A 180 -12.37 -14.48 -9.11
C ARG A 180 -12.87 -14.07 -7.73
N LYS A 181 -11.93 -13.97 -6.78
CA LYS A 181 -12.16 -13.56 -5.40
C LYS A 181 -11.19 -12.46 -5.02
N LEU A 182 -11.56 -11.64 -4.04
CA LEU A 182 -10.69 -10.57 -3.50
C LEU A 182 -10.32 -9.47 -4.51
N GLY A 183 -11.07 -9.38 -5.61
CA GLY A 183 -10.95 -8.27 -6.55
C GLY A 183 -11.40 -6.95 -5.92
N THR A 184 -10.84 -5.82 -6.36
CA THR A 184 -11.17 -4.51 -5.77
C THR A 184 -12.63 -4.12 -5.91
N GLU A 185 -13.37 -4.70 -6.86
CA GLU A 185 -14.81 -4.50 -6.99
C GLU A 185 -15.63 -5.08 -5.83
N LYS A 186 -15.03 -5.92 -4.97
CA LYS A 186 -15.64 -6.45 -3.75
C LYS A 186 -15.50 -5.53 -2.55
N LEU A 187 -14.64 -4.53 -2.64
CA LEU A 187 -14.37 -3.59 -1.56
C LEU A 187 -15.46 -2.53 -1.46
N HIS A 188 -15.70 -2.03 -0.26
CA HIS A 188 -16.59 -0.89 -0.05
C HIS A 188 -15.88 0.44 -0.29
N PRO A 189 -16.60 1.51 -0.71
CA PRO A 189 -16.07 2.87 -0.71
C PRO A 189 -15.58 3.26 0.67
N ILE A 190 -14.48 4.01 0.72
CA ILE A 190 -13.78 4.38 1.95
C ILE A 190 -14.06 5.85 2.23
N VAL A 191 -14.93 6.07 3.22
CA VAL A 191 -15.23 7.40 3.75
C VAL A 191 -15.09 7.29 5.26
N GLY A 192 -14.03 7.87 5.82
CA GLY A 192 -13.70 7.68 7.22
C GLY A 192 -12.73 8.72 7.74
N ARG A 193 -12.45 8.67 9.04
CA ARG A 193 -11.47 9.57 9.67
C ARG A 193 -10.06 9.14 9.30
N GLY A 194 -9.30 10.04 8.70
CA GLY A 194 -7.87 9.93 8.47
C GLY A 194 -7.07 10.58 9.59
N ILE A 195 -5.95 9.95 9.92
CA ILE A 195 -4.95 10.42 10.88
C ILE A 195 -3.60 10.42 10.19
N LEU A 196 -2.91 11.56 10.21
CA LEU A 196 -1.52 11.66 9.81
C LEU A 196 -0.62 11.53 11.04
N ILE A 197 0.34 10.62 10.98
CA ILE A 197 1.44 10.49 11.94
C ILE A 197 2.71 10.98 11.22
N ASP A 198 3.10 12.22 11.53
CA ASP A 198 4.25 12.90 10.94
C ASP A 198 5.54 12.56 11.70
N VAL A 199 6.15 11.44 11.32
CA VAL A 199 7.36 10.92 11.97
C VAL A 199 8.58 11.76 11.62
N ALA A 200 8.69 12.22 10.38
CA ALA A 200 9.79 13.11 9.95
C ALA A 200 9.76 14.44 10.72
N GLY A 201 8.60 15.10 10.78
CA GLY A 201 8.41 16.33 11.53
C GLY A 201 8.64 16.17 13.03
N ALA A 202 8.22 15.03 13.62
CA ALA A 202 8.48 14.72 15.01
C ALA A 202 9.97 14.60 15.36
N LYS A 203 10.76 14.03 14.43
CA LYS A 203 12.21 13.92 14.55
C LYS A 203 12.97 15.20 14.15
N GLY A 204 12.28 16.20 13.61
CA GLY A 204 12.89 17.44 13.14
C GLY A 204 13.80 17.25 11.94
N VAL A 205 13.48 16.27 11.09
CA VAL A 205 14.23 15.98 9.85
C VAL A 205 13.32 16.16 8.65
N GLU A 206 13.91 16.50 7.50
CA GLU A 206 13.16 16.63 6.25
C GLU A 206 12.71 15.28 5.68
N MET A 207 13.47 14.21 5.95
CA MET A 207 13.27 12.87 5.41
C MET A 207 14.00 11.85 6.29
N LEU A 208 13.37 10.71 6.57
CA LEU A 208 14.01 9.59 7.26
C LEU A 208 14.98 8.83 6.33
N ASP A 209 15.93 8.11 6.92
CA ASP A 209 16.88 7.30 6.17
C ASP A 209 16.24 6.04 5.56
N ALA A 210 16.80 5.53 4.46
CA ALA A 210 16.39 4.25 3.88
C ALA A 210 16.55 3.11 4.90
N GLY A 211 15.56 2.21 4.98
CA GLY A 211 15.55 1.12 5.96
C GLY A 211 15.30 1.56 7.41
N TYR A 212 15.00 2.83 7.66
CA TYR A 212 14.60 3.26 9.01
C TYR A 212 13.25 2.62 9.38
N GLU A 213 13.28 1.77 10.40
CA GLU A 213 12.08 1.13 10.97
C GLU A 213 11.39 2.08 11.96
N ILE A 214 10.18 2.51 11.62
CA ILE A 214 9.32 3.31 12.50
C ILE A 214 8.75 2.39 13.58
N THR A 215 9.06 2.73 14.84
CA THR A 215 8.68 1.98 16.04
C THR A 215 7.48 2.63 16.75
N MET A 216 6.90 1.96 17.75
CA MET A 216 5.87 2.60 18.58
C MET A 216 6.42 3.76 19.42
N ALA A 217 7.72 3.81 19.69
CA ALA A 217 8.34 4.98 20.32
C ALA A 217 8.26 6.20 19.40
N ASP A 218 8.51 6.01 18.10
CA ASP A 218 8.39 7.06 17.10
C ASP A 218 6.93 7.52 16.93
N VAL A 219 5.98 6.57 16.89
CA VAL A 219 4.53 6.87 16.85
C VAL A 219 4.11 7.72 18.04
N ARG A 220 4.48 7.33 19.26
CA ARG A 220 4.16 8.09 20.48
C ARG A 220 4.80 9.47 20.49
N ALA A 221 6.04 9.59 20.02
CA ALA A 221 6.73 10.88 19.93
C ALA A 221 6.05 11.81 18.90
N ALA A 222 5.64 11.28 17.74
CA ALA A 222 4.92 12.03 16.73
C ALA A 222 3.55 12.50 17.23
N LEU A 223 2.76 11.61 17.82
CA LEU A 223 1.48 11.98 18.42
C LEU A 223 1.65 13.05 19.51
N ALA A 224 2.66 12.93 20.37
CA ALA A 224 2.94 13.95 21.37
C ALA A 224 3.30 15.31 20.75
N ARG A 225 4.17 15.32 19.73
CA ARG A 225 4.57 16.54 19.02
C ARG A 225 3.40 17.21 18.30
N GLN A 226 2.46 16.41 17.81
CA GLN A 226 1.23 16.85 17.14
C GLN A 226 0.13 17.33 18.11
N GLY A 227 0.36 17.27 19.43
CA GLY A 227 -0.68 17.58 20.42
C GLY A 227 -1.77 16.50 20.54
N MET A 228 -1.46 15.28 20.11
CA MET A 228 -2.34 14.12 20.03
C MET A 228 -1.93 12.98 20.99
N ALA A 229 -1.14 13.26 22.04
CA ALA A 229 -0.68 12.24 22.99
C ALA A 229 -1.82 11.41 23.61
N ASP A 230 -2.96 12.05 23.90
CA ASP A 230 -4.16 11.41 24.46
C ASP A 230 -5.20 11.03 23.41
N PHE A 231 -4.85 11.11 22.12
CA PHE A 231 -5.78 10.80 21.05
C PHE A 231 -6.28 9.36 21.15
N ARG A 232 -7.59 9.18 20.90
CA ARG A 232 -8.24 7.88 20.90
C ARG A 232 -8.58 7.51 19.46
N PHE A 233 -7.79 6.58 18.96
CA PHE A 233 -8.08 5.87 17.72
C PHE A 233 -9.36 5.06 17.88
N ALA A 234 -10.00 4.78 16.76
CA ALA A 234 -11.22 4.00 16.70
C ALA A 234 -11.19 3.09 15.47
N GLU A 235 -11.95 2.01 15.56
CA GLU A 235 -12.06 0.99 14.52
C GLU A 235 -12.44 1.60 13.17
N GLY A 236 -11.71 1.23 12.11
CA GLY A 236 -11.92 1.78 10.77
C GLY A 236 -11.29 3.16 10.55
N ASP A 237 -10.49 3.68 11.49
CA ASP A 237 -9.64 4.83 11.20
C ASP A 237 -8.63 4.50 10.08
N VAL A 238 -8.33 5.51 9.24
CA VAL A 238 -7.28 5.47 8.23
C VAL A 238 -6.03 6.08 8.85
N VAL A 239 -4.91 5.34 8.89
CA VAL A 239 -3.66 5.80 9.52
C VAL A 239 -2.58 5.95 8.47
N LEU A 240 -2.10 7.18 8.29
CA LEU A 240 -1.11 7.54 7.28
C LEU A 240 0.20 7.98 7.94
N PHE A 241 1.33 7.51 7.45
CA PHE A 241 2.66 7.84 7.95
C PHE A 241 3.39 8.77 7.00
N HIS A 242 3.80 9.94 7.49
CA HIS A 242 4.67 10.84 6.73
C HIS A 242 6.13 10.63 7.16
N THR A 243 6.94 10.23 6.19
CA THR A 243 8.36 9.91 6.36
C THR A 243 9.29 10.92 5.70
N GLY A 244 8.75 11.80 4.86
CA GLY A 244 9.48 12.75 4.02
C GLY A 244 10.14 12.10 2.80
N TRP A 245 10.02 10.78 2.62
CA TRP A 245 10.60 10.05 1.49
C TRP A 245 10.02 10.52 0.14
N GLY A 246 8.79 11.04 0.17
CA GLY A 246 8.12 11.68 -0.96
C GLY A 246 8.93 12.78 -1.65
N LYS A 247 9.90 13.41 -0.97
CA LYS A 247 10.80 14.44 -1.56
C LYS A 247 11.70 13.93 -2.69
N LEU A 248 11.92 12.61 -2.77
CA LEU A 248 12.70 12.01 -3.86
C LEU A 248 11.85 11.75 -5.11
N TRP A 249 10.51 11.79 -5.01
CA TRP A 249 9.60 11.52 -6.12
C TRP A 249 9.86 12.45 -7.30
N LYS A 250 10.21 11.89 -8.47
CA LYS A 250 10.59 12.63 -9.69
C LYS A 250 11.82 13.55 -9.55
N VAL A 251 12.53 13.47 -8.43
CA VAL A 251 13.80 14.16 -8.20
C VAL A 251 14.96 13.17 -8.28
N ASP A 252 14.84 12.03 -7.58
CA ASP A 252 15.79 10.92 -7.60
C ASP A 252 15.04 9.59 -7.47
N ASN A 253 14.42 9.17 -8.59
CA ASN A 253 13.66 7.93 -8.65
C ASN A 253 14.52 6.68 -8.35
N ALA A 254 15.81 6.74 -8.69
CA ALA A 254 16.72 5.62 -8.43
C ALA A 254 16.87 5.42 -6.92
N LYS A 255 17.09 6.49 -6.16
CA LYS A 255 17.11 6.44 -4.70
C LYS A 255 15.74 6.07 -4.12
N TYR A 256 14.64 6.66 -4.62
CA TYR A 256 13.28 6.35 -4.15
C TYR A 256 12.98 4.84 -4.22
N ASN A 257 13.43 4.18 -5.29
CA ASN A 257 13.22 2.75 -5.53
C ASN A 257 14.29 1.84 -4.92
N SER A 258 15.37 2.38 -4.34
CA SER A 258 16.46 1.58 -3.75
C SER A 258 16.14 1.00 -2.37
N GLY A 259 15.05 1.46 -1.76
CA GLY A 259 14.62 1.19 -0.39
C GLY A 259 13.79 2.36 0.12
N CYS A 260 13.37 2.33 1.38
CA CYS A 260 12.67 3.44 2.03
C CYS A 260 12.56 3.21 3.55
N PRO A 261 12.31 4.26 4.34
CA PRO A 261 11.79 4.13 5.70
C PRO A 261 10.37 3.53 5.68
N GLY A 262 9.89 3.06 6.82
CA GLY A 262 8.49 2.63 6.96
C GLY A 262 8.22 1.94 8.29
N ILE A 263 6.99 1.51 8.52
CA ILE A 263 6.59 0.92 9.80
C ILE A 263 7.18 -0.48 10.01
N GLY A 264 7.49 -0.78 11.27
CA GLY A 264 7.87 -2.12 11.72
C GLY A 264 6.70 -2.98 12.19
N MET A 265 6.98 -4.25 12.50
CA MET A 265 5.96 -5.21 12.97
C MET A 265 5.31 -4.82 14.30
N GLU A 266 6.02 -4.09 15.18
CA GLU A 266 5.45 -3.56 16.42
C GLU A 266 4.28 -2.61 16.13
N VAL A 267 4.48 -1.69 15.18
CA VAL A 267 3.45 -0.73 14.75
C VAL A 267 2.34 -1.42 13.98
N ALA A 268 2.68 -2.38 13.11
CA ALA A 268 1.69 -3.16 12.36
C ALA A 268 0.71 -3.92 13.29
N ARG A 269 1.20 -4.49 14.39
CA ARG A 269 0.36 -5.12 15.42
C ARG A 269 -0.51 -4.13 16.16
N TRP A 270 0.04 -3.00 16.56
CA TRP A 270 -0.77 -1.94 17.18
C TRP A 270 -1.90 -1.48 16.25
N LEU A 271 -1.63 -1.33 14.95
CA LEU A 271 -2.63 -0.99 13.94
C LEU A 271 -3.71 -2.07 13.77
N SER A 272 -3.33 -3.35 13.80
CA SER A 272 -4.28 -4.46 13.61
C SER A 272 -5.11 -4.78 14.85
N ASP A 273 -4.49 -4.75 16.03
CA ASP A 273 -5.04 -5.35 17.25
C ASP A 273 -5.68 -4.29 18.15
N GLU A 274 -5.06 -3.12 18.28
CA GLU A 274 -5.54 -2.04 19.15
C GLU A 274 -6.35 -0.99 18.39
N VAL A 275 -5.83 -0.50 17.25
CA VAL A 275 -6.53 0.50 16.43
C VAL A 275 -7.64 -0.15 15.61
N ARG A 276 -7.39 -1.37 15.10
CA ARG A 276 -8.24 -2.06 14.11
C ARG A 276 -8.50 -1.15 12.91
N ALA A 277 -7.39 -0.68 12.34
CA ALA A 277 -7.38 0.26 11.22
C ALA A 277 -8.13 -0.27 10.01
N GLY A 278 -8.76 0.63 9.26
CA GLY A 278 -9.41 0.28 8.00
C GLY A 278 -8.46 0.31 6.80
N VAL A 279 -7.56 1.30 6.79
CA VAL A 279 -6.50 1.48 5.79
C VAL A 279 -5.25 1.98 6.50
N VAL A 280 -4.09 1.50 6.08
CA VAL A 280 -2.78 2.00 6.50
C VAL A 280 -2.07 2.53 5.28
N GLY A 281 -1.37 3.65 5.39
CA GLY A 281 -0.66 4.20 4.22
C GLY A 281 0.56 5.01 4.57
N ALA A 282 1.34 5.36 3.56
CA ALA A 282 2.54 6.19 3.71
C ALA A 282 2.91 6.91 2.40
N ASP A 283 3.87 7.82 2.48
CA ASP A 283 4.49 8.48 1.33
C ASP A 283 5.59 7.64 0.64
N THR A 284 5.69 6.36 1.01
CA THR A 284 6.65 5.35 0.52
C THR A 284 5.95 4.25 -0.28
N TRP A 285 6.70 3.53 -1.12
CA TRP A 285 6.19 2.47 -2.01
C TRP A 285 5.90 1.10 -1.37
N PRO A 286 6.25 0.81 -0.10
CA PRO A 286 5.83 -0.42 0.57
C PRO A 286 5.19 -0.20 1.95
N VAL A 287 5.01 1.05 2.40
CA VAL A 287 4.57 1.42 3.78
C VAL A 287 5.51 0.95 4.93
N GLU A 288 6.26 -0.13 4.75
CA GLU A 288 7.19 -0.75 5.69
C GLU A 288 8.66 -0.46 5.35
N ALA A 289 9.56 -0.68 6.30
CA ALA A 289 10.97 -0.40 6.10
C ALA A 289 11.61 -1.37 5.09
N VAL A 290 12.31 -0.83 4.09
CA VAL A 290 13.06 -1.59 3.10
C VAL A 290 14.51 -1.09 3.00
N PRO A 291 15.53 -1.95 3.22
CA PRO A 291 15.41 -3.36 3.62
C PRO A 291 14.86 -3.51 5.05
N ASN A 292 14.24 -4.65 5.33
CA ASN A 292 13.82 -5.00 6.68
C ASN A 292 15.06 -5.25 7.57
N PRO A 293 15.06 -4.85 8.86
CA PRO A 293 16.16 -5.16 9.79
C PRO A 293 16.43 -6.66 9.98
N ASP A 294 15.40 -7.52 9.88
CA ASP A 294 15.57 -8.96 9.80
C ASP A 294 15.53 -9.40 8.32
N PRO A 295 16.65 -9.88 7.73
CA PRO A 295 16.70 -10.25 6.32
C PRO A 295 15.81 -11.45 5.96
N ALA A 296 15.32 -12.21 6.95
CA ALA A 296 14.33 -13.27 6.74
C ALA A 296 12.89 -12.74 6.60
N CYS A 297 12.64 -11.46 6.90
CA CYS A 297 11.33 -10.81 6.97
C CYS A 297 11.11 -9.91 5.73
N ALA A 298 10.94 -10.51 4.56
CA ALA A 298 10.63 -9.73 3.36
C ALA A 298 9.13 -9.35 3.33
N PHE A 299 8.82 -8.05 3.34
CA PHE A 299 7.46 -7.52 3.25
C PHE A 299 6.46 -8.10 4.27
N CYS A 300 6.95 -8.35 5.48
CA CYS A 300 6.19 -9.05 6.50
C CYS A 300 5.08 -8.18 7.11
N VAL A 301 5.20 -6.85 7.06
CA VAL A 301 4.11 -5.95 7.43
C VAL A 301 2.97 -6.04 6.41
N HIS A 302 3.25 -6.15 5.11
CA HIS A 302 2.20 -6.39 4.12
C HIS A 302 1.44 -7.67 4.40
N GLN A 303 2.15 -8.78 4.65
CA GLN A 303 1.50 -10.06 4.94
C GLN A 303 0.68 -10.00 6.24
N HIS A 304 1.18 -9.29 7.26
CA HIS A 304 0.45 -9.07 8.51
C HIS A 304 -0.83 -8.26 8.26
N LEU A 305 -0.73 -7.09 7.62
CA LEU A 305 -1.88 -6.21 7.44
C LEU A 305 -2.87 -6.78 6.41
N ILE A 306 -2.43 -7.08 5.18
CA ILE A 306 -3.31 -7.51 4.08
C ILE A 306 -3.74 -8.96 4.28
N THR A 307 -2.80 -9.91 4.24
CA THR A 307 -3.12 -11.35 4.15
C THR A 307 -3.75 -11.86 5.45
N ARG A 308 -3.18 -11.50 6.60
CA ARG A 308 -3.64 -12.00 7.89
C ARG A 308 -4.85 -11.23 8.42
N HIS A 309 -4.81 -9.90 8.41
CA HIS A 309 -5.82 -9.07 9.06
C HIS A 309 -6.85 -8.45 8.11
N GLY A 310 -6.63 -8.48 6.80
CA GLY A 310 -7.54 -7.88 5.81
C GLY A 310 -7.55 -6.35 5.84
N ILE A 311 -6.44 -5.74 6.24
CA ILE A 311 -6.22 -4.29 6.31
C ILE A 311 -5.46 -3.86 5.04
N LEU A 312 -5.96 -2.82 4.39
CA LEU A 312 -5.55 -2.43 3.04
C LEU A 312 -4.43 -1.39 3.11
N LEU A 313 -3.54 -1.38 2.12
CA LEU A 313 -2.44 -0.43 2.05
C LEU A 313 -2.67 0.66 1.02
N HIS A 314 -2.22 1.88 1.32
CA HIS A 314 -2.18 2.99 0.39
C HIS A 314 -0.78 3.62 0.34
N GLU A 315 -0.11 3.45 -0.78
CA GLU A 315 1.30 3.72 -0.94
C GLU A 315 1.55 4.93 -1.83
N ASN A 316 2.77 5.47 -1.75
CA ASN A 316 3.21 6.62 -2.56
C ASN A 316 2.30 7.85 -2.43
N LEU A 317 1.70 8.06 -1.25
CA LEU A 317 0.86 9.23 -1.00
C LEU A 317 1.67 10.53 -1.05
N PHE A 318 0.99 11.64 -1.30
CA PHE A 318 1.53 12.98 -1.16
C PHE A 318 1.01 13.60 0.13
N LEU A 319 1.83 13.54 1.17
CA LEU A 319 1.44 13.93 2.54
C LEU A 319 2.11 15.23 3.00
N ASP A 320 3.02 15.79 2.18
CA ASP A 320 3.81 16.98 2.50
C ASP A 320 2.94 18.19 2.84
N GLU A 321 1.85 18.42 2.11
CA GLU A 321 0.95 19.57 2.36
C GLU A 321 0.20 19.45 3.69
N LEU A 322 -0.28 18.25 4.03
CA LEU A 322 -0.94 18.02 5.31
C LEU A 322 0.04 18.22 6.48
N ALA A 323 1.26 17.70 6.36
CA ALA A 323 2.30 17.87 7.37
C ALA A 323 2.69 19.36 7.54
N ALA A 324 2.91 20.07 6.43
CA ALA A 324 3.27 21.49 6.44
C ALA A 324 2.18 22.38 7.08
N ASP A 325 0.91 22.07 6.83
CA ASP A 325 -0.23 22.81 7.37
C ASP A 325 -0.63 22.37 8.80
N GLY A 326 0.02 21.34 9.34
CA GLY A 326 -0.30 20.78 10.66
C GLY A 326 -1.68 20.10 10.72
N VAL A 327 -2.14 19.55 9.60
CA VAL A 327 -3.42 18.86 9.47
C VAL A 327 -3.21 17.38 9.77
N TYR A 328 -3.43 17.01 11.04
CA TYR A 328 -3.20 15.65 11.51
C TYR A 328 -4.44 14.77 11.60
N ARG A 329 -5.62 15.37 11.43
CA ARG A 329 -6.92 14.69 11.40
C ARG A 329 -7.74 15.31 10.29
N PHE A 330 -8.41 14.48 9.51
CA PHE A 330 -9.17 14.90 8.34
C PHE A 330 -10.18 13.82 7.97
N LEU A 331 -11.18 14.18 7.17
CA LEU A 331 -11.96 13.23 6.42
C LEU A 331 -11.10 12.66 5.29
N TYR A 332 -10.91 11.34 5.29
CA TYR A 332 -10.31 10.62 4.19
C TYR A 332 -11.39 10.06 3.26
N VAL A 333 -11.25 10.31 1.96
CA VAL A 333 -12.15 9.80 0.92
C VAL A 333 -11.36 9.10 -0.17
N PHE A 334 -11.69 7.84 -0.42
CA PHE A 334 -11.19 7.07 -1.55
C PHE A 334 -12.17 5.96 -1.90
N SER A 335 -12.29 5.63 -3.17
CA SER A 335 -12.94 4.39 -3.60
C SER A 335 -12.05 3.77 -4.66
N PRO A 336 -11.67 2.48 -4.52
CA PRO A 336 -11.04 1.77 -5.61
C PRO A 336 -11.91 1.86 -6.87
N ALA A 337 -11.27 1.98 -8.03
CA ALA A 337 -11.96 1.85 -9.30
C ALA A 337 -12.61 0.45 -9.36
N PRO A 338 -13.87 0.33 -9.81
CA PRO A 338 -14.58 -0.96 -9.83
C PRO A 338 -14.15 -1.82 -11.02
N ILE A 339 -12.84 -2.04 -11.17
CA ILE A 339 -12.25 -2.91 -12.20
C ILE A 339 -12.35 -4.35 -11.69
N VAL A 340 -13.24 -5.13 -12.31
CA VAL A 340 -13.51 -6.51 -11.89
C VAL A 340 -12.24 -7.35 -11.95
N GLY A 341 -11.89 -7.97 -10.83
CA GLY A 341 -10.74 -8.86 -10.72
C GLY A 341 -9.38 -8.15 -10.64
N ALA A 342 -9.35 -6.83 -10.41
CA ALA A 342 -8.10 -6.13 -10.14
C ALA A 342 -7.58 -6.44 -8.72
N THR A 343 -6.26 -6.52 -8.58
CA THR A 343 -5.56 -6.78 -7.31
C THR A 343 -5.40 -5.52 -6.45
N GLY A 344 -5.59 -4.34 -7.04
CA GLY A 344 -5.41 -3.03 -6.42
C GLY A 344 -5.99 -1.94 -7.31
N SER A 345 -5.84 -0.67 -6.94
CA SER A 345 -6.36 0.46 -7.69
C SER A 345 -5.47 1.70 -7.64
N MET A 346 -5.34 2.35 -8.79
CA MET A 346 -4.99 3.76 -8.89
C MET A 346 -6.16 4.63 -8.42
N GLY A 347 -5.90 5.88 -8.08
CA GLY A 347 -6.93 6.89 -7.84
C GLY A 347 -6.37 8.15 -7.19
N ALA A 348 -7.27 9.08 -6.88
CA ALA A 348 -6.93 10.34 -6.25
C ALA A 348 -7.56 10.41 -4.86
N PRO A 349 -6.91 9.86 -3.82
CA PRO A 349 -7.38 10.02 -2.45
C PRO A 349 -7.44 11.50 -2.07
N LEU A 350 -8.46 11.84 -1.27
CA LEU A 350 -8.68 13.19 -0.76
C LEU A 350 -8.59 13.19 0.76
N ALA A 351 -7.98 14.23 1.30
CA ALA A 351 -8.07 14.61 2.69
C ALA A 351 -8.83 15.94 2.78
N ILE A 352 -9.82 16.03 3.68
CA ILE A 352 -10.61 17.25 3.88
C ILE A 352 -10.62 17.58 5.37
N ASP A 353 -10.07 18.73 5.75
CA ASP A 353 -10.04 19.22 7.14
C ASP A 353 -11.11 20.26 7.44
#